data_AF-R9WJG9-F1
#
_entry.id   AF-R9WJG9-F1
#
_cell.length_a   1.000
_cell.length_b   1.000
_cell.length_c   1.000
_cell.angle_alpha   90.00
_cell.angle_beta   90.00
_cell.angle_gamma   90.00
#
_symmetry.space_group_name_H-M   'P 1'
#
loop_
_entity.id
_entity.type
_entity.pdbx_description
1 polymer ?
#
loop_
_entity_poly.entity_id
_entity_poly.type
_entity_poly.pdbx_seq_one_letter_code
_entity_poly.pdbx_strand_id
1 'polypeptide(L)' 'MTDAEVHEIVHSFAYATKLAIRAGLDGVEIHGANGWLIQQFVSATYNH' A
#
# COMPACT_ATOMS: atom_id res chain seq x y z
N MET A 1 -6.13 -10.63 -7.00
CA MET A 1 -6.57 -10.17 -5.67
C MET A 1 -8.08 -10.06 -5.67
N THR A 2 -8.72 -10.59 -4.64
CA THR A 2 -10.15 -10.39 -4.38
C THR A 2 -10.38 -9.03 -3.73
N ASP A 3 -11.63 -8.56 -3.73
CA ASP A 3 -12.03 -7.33 -3.05
C ASP A 3 -11.69 -7.35 -1.55
N ALA A 4 -11.90 -8.49 -0.89
CA ALA A 4 -11.55 -8.67 0.52
C ALA A 4 -10.04 -8.52 0.78
N GLU A 5 -9.20 -9.09 -0.08
CA GLU A 5 -7.73 -8.95 0.01
C GLU A 5 -7.26 -7.51 -0.23
N VAL A 6 -7.92 -6.78 -1.15
CA VAL A 6 -7.65 -5.34 -1.37
C VAL A 6 -7.94 -4.56 -0.09
N HIS A 7 -9.11 -4.78 0.53
CA HIS A 7 -9.48 -4.10 1.77
C HIS A 7 -8.54 -4.44 2.93
N GLU A 8 -8.11 -5.70 3.06
CA GLU A 8 -7.13 -6.13 4.06
C GLU A 8 -5.78 -5.41 3.88
N ILE A 9 -5.30 -5.28 2.64
CA ILE A 9 -4.06 -4.57 2.34
C ILE A 9 -4.18 -3.08 2.68
N VAL A 10 -5.30 -2.43 2.35
CA VAL A 10 -5.56 -1.03 2.74
C VAL A 10 -5.50 -0.87 4.26
N HIS A 11 -6.14 -1.76 5.02
CA HIS A 11 -6.06 -1.76 6.48
C HIS A 11 -4.64 -1.98 7.00
N SER A 12 -3.85 -2.82 6.33
CA SER A 12 -2.46 -3.08 6.69
C SER A 12 -1.57 -1.85 6.50
N PHE A 13 -1.71 -1.11 5.39
CA PHE A 13 -1.02 0.18 5.20
C PHE A 13 -1.42 1.21 6.26
N ALA A 14 -2.72 1.31 6.57
CA ALA A 14 -3.20 2.21 7.60
C ALA A 14 -2.66 1.85 9.00
N TYR A 15 -2.59 0.56 9.32
CA TYR A 15 -2.02 0.08 10.59
C TYR A 15 -0.52 0.36 10.68
N ALA A 16 0.25 0.08 9.62
CA ALA A 16 1.67 0.39 9.56
C ALA A 16 1.93 1.90 9.73
N THR A 17 1.11 2.74 9.11
CA THR A 17 1.17 4.20 9.28
C THR A 17 0.95 4.60 10.73
N LYS A 18 -0.06 4.03 11.42
CA LYS A 18 -0.30 4.30 12.85
C LYS A 18 0.91 3.92 13.72
N LEU A 19 1.59 2.82 13.40
CA LEU A 19 2.80 2.42 14.11
C LEU A 19 3.96 3.39 13.87
N ALA A 20 4.17 3.83 12.63
CA ALA A 20 5.19 4.81 12.27
C ALA A 20 5.02 6.12 13.04
N ILE A 21 3.80 6.67 13.09
CA ILE A 21 3.51 7.89 13.85
C ILE A 21 3.72 7.68 15.35
N ARG A 22 3.30 6.53 15.91
CA ARG A 22 3.56 6.20 17.33
C ARG A 22 5.04 6.07 17.65
N ALA A 23 5.86 5.66 16.67
CA ALA A 23 7.30 5.58 16.80
C ALA A 23 8.01 6.94 16.69
N GLY A 24 7.28 8.03 16.41
CA GLY A 24 7.81 9.39 16.34
C GLY A 24 8.23 9.86 14.95
N LEU A 25 7.79 9.17 13.87
CA LEU A 25 7.98 9.67 12.50
C LEU A 25 6.97 10.77 12.21
N ASP A 26 7.37 11.78 11.44
CA ASP A 26 6.51 12.88 11.01
C ASP A 26 5.50 12.47 9.94
N GLY A 27 5.78 11.39 9.20
CA GLY A 27 4.93 10.90 8.13
C GLY A 27 5.46 9.61 7.51
N VAL A 28 4.72 9.11 6.54
CA VAL A 28 5.08 7.96 5.72
C VAL A 28 4.90 8.30 4.24
N GLU A 29 5.73 7.72 3.40
CA GLU A 29 5.52 7.71 1.95
C GLU A 29 4.98 6.34 1.54
N ILE A 30 3.94 6.33 0.71
CA ILE A 30 3.43 5.10 0.12
C ILE A 30 4.22 4.84 -1.17
N HIS A 31 5.01 3.78 -1.19
CA HIS A 31 5.80 3.43 -2.37
C HIS A 31 4.92 2.84 -3.48
N GLY A 32 4.61 3.67 -4.47
CA GLY A 32 3.76 3.32 -5.62
C GLY A 32 4.49 3.06 -6.93
N ALA A 33 5.80 2.77 -6.90
CA ALA A 33 6.65 2.70 -8.09
C ALA A 33 7.44 1.38 -8.17
N ASN A 34 8.41 1.32 -9.11
CA ASN A 34 9.40 0.24 -9.28
C ASN A 34 8.83 -1.18 -9.46
N GLY A 35 7.61 -1.31 -9.97
CA GLY A 35 6.92 -2.57 -10.23
C GLY A 35 6.26 -3.19 -9.01
N TRP A 36 6.17 -2.46 -7.89
CA TRP A 36 5.56 -2.93 -6.66
C TRP A 36 4.03 -2.84 -6.72
N LEU A 37 3.37 -3.38 -5.70
CA LEU A 37 1.95 -3.67 -5.67
C LEU A 37 1.06 -2.56 -6.27
N ILE A 38 1.19 -1.32 -5.79
CA ILE A 38 0.34 -0.21 -6.25
C ILE A 38 0.59 0.10 -7.74
N GLN A 39 1.83 0.04 -8.21
CA GLN A 39 2.13 0.21 -9.64
C GLN A 39 1.49 -0.91 -10.47
N GLN A 40 1.44 -2.14 -9.94
CA GLN A 40 0.87 -3.27 -10.67
C GLN A 40 -0.61 -3.06 -10.97
N PHE A 41 -1.37 -2.37 -10.11
CA PHE A 41 -2.77 -2.03 -10.37
C PHE A 41 -2.97 -0.97 -11.46
N VAL A 42 -2.05 -0.01 -11.59
CA VAL A 42 -2.20 1.10 -12.57
C VAL A 42 -1.51 0.81 -13.91
N SER A 43 -0.64 -0.19 -13.96
CA SER A 43 0.10 -0.57 -15.16
C SER A 43 -0.69 -1.59 -15.99
N ALA A 44 -1.02 -1.27 -17.23
CA ALA A 44 -1.64 -2.21 -18.18
C ALA A 44 -0.74 -3.42 -18.52
N THR A 45 0.56 -3.36 -18.22
CA THR A 45 1.48 -4.49 -18.37
C THR A 45 1.31 -5.54 -17.27
N TYR A 46 0.76 -5.16 -16.11
CA TYR A 46 0.61 -6.04 -14.95
C TYR A 46 -0.86 -6.31 -14.58
N ASN A 47 -1.76 -5.35 -14.83
CA ASN A 47 -3.19 -5.47 -14.54
C ASN A 47 -3.96 -5.96 -15.77
N HIS A 48 -4.54 -7.16 -15.68
CA HIS A 48 -5.27 -7.86 -16.75
C HIS A 48 -6.62 -8.36 -16.25
#